data_AF-A0A2C5YV12-F1
#
_entry.id   AF-A0A2C5YV12-F1
#
_cell.length_a   1.000
_cell.length_b   1.000
_cell.length_c   1.000
_cell.angle_alpha   90.00
_cell.angle_beta   90.00
_cell.angle_gamma   90.00
#
_symmetry.space_group_name_H-M   'P 1'
#
loop_
_entity.id
_entity.type
_entity.pdbx_description
1 polymer ?
#
loop_
_entity_poly.entity_id
_entity_poly.type
_entity_poly.pdbx_seq_one_letter_code
_entity_poly.pdbx_strand_id
1 'polypeptide(L)'
;MESLLSCRFASFEAARDSCDAVARAQGFALAVRTKKPNAAEATWVLLRCSKGRVYHDQGDESAHESRRRKTSTQMTGCGYRVIIKRDPDGHWVVTVSGTPHNHEFAAATAHNKYRAEVIDKYRDEIIQLYQEGVRPVLIASQLRRRVKEDPDVVGITHQQIRNAIARHCQLTSKARRVKREPS
;
A
#
# COMPACT_ATOMS: atom_id res chain seq x y z
N MET A 1 15.86 -8.63 7.23
CA MET A 1 16.31 -7.82 6.08
C MET A 1 17.71 -8.22 5.63
N GLU A 2 18.62 -8.52 6.56
CA GLU A 2 20.00 -8.96 6.24
C GLU A 2 20.07 -10.21 5.36
N SER A 3 19.14 -11.16 5.52
CA SER A 3 19.05 -12.36 4.68
C SER A 3 18.84 -12.08 3.19
N LEU A 4 18.30 -10.92 2.82
CA LEU A 4 18.06 -10.54 1.42
C LEU A 4 19.26 -9.84 0.77
N LEU A 5 20.25 -9.40 1.56
CA LEU A 5 21.40 -8.66 1.06
C LEU A 5 22.32 -9.52 0.18
N SER A 6 22.35 -10.83 0.42
CA SER A 6 23.11 -11.81 -0.36
C SER A 6 22.31 -12.41 -1.53
N CYS A 7 21.01 -12.12 -1.64
CA CYS A 7 20.16 -12.69 -2.68
C CYS A 7 20.26 -11.89 -3.98
N ARG A 8 20.28 -12.61 -5.09
CA ARG A 8 20.16 -12.08 -6.45
C ARG A 8 18.81 -12.52 -7.01
N PHE A 9 18.03 -11.57 -7.52
CA PHE A 9 16.70 -11.82 -8.07
C PHE A 9 16.71 -11.67 -9.58
N ALA A 10 15.98 -12.53 -10.28
CA ALA A 10 15.83 -12.44 -11.73
C ALA A 10 14.98 -11.24 -12.17
N SER A 11 14.08 -10.74 -11.31
CA SER A 11 13.17 -9.64 -11.60
C SER A 11 13.06 -8.64 -10.45
N PHE A 12 12.67 -7.41 -10.80
CA PHE A 12 12.38 -6.36 -9.82
C PHE A 12 11.21 -6.74 -8.90
N GLU A 13 10.17 -7.35 -9.47
CA GLU A 13 8.97 -7.76 -8.72
C GLU A 13 9.33 -8.80 -7.67
N ALA A 14 10.13 -9.83 -8.02
CA ALA A 14 10.59 -10.82 -7.06
C ALA A 14 11.42 -10.21 -5.91
N ALA A 15 12.31 -9.26 -6.24
CA ALA A 15 13.09 -8.55 -5.22
C ALA A 15 12.19 -7.71 -4.30
N ARG A 16 11.21 -7.02 -4.88
CA ARG A 16 10.26 -6.19 -4.14
C ARG A 16 9.35 -7.04 -3.25
N ASP A 17 8.80 -8.12 -3.75
CA ASP A 17 7.91 -9.01 -3.00
C ASP A 17 8.66 -9.67 -1.85
N SER A 18 9.92 -10.04 -2.06
CA SER A 18 10.80 -10.55 -1.00
C SER A 18 11.05 -9.48 0.09
N CYS A 19 11.33 -8.23 -0.31
CA CYS A 19 11.45 -7.11 0.64
C CYS A 19 10.15 -6.88 1.41
N ASP A 20 9.00 -6.95 0.73
CA ASP A 20 7.69 -6.69 1.28
C ASP A 20 7.24 -7.81 2.24
N ALA A 21 7.58 -9.07 1.95
CA ALA A 21 7.36 -10.21 2.83
C ALA A 21 8.16 -10.09 4.12
N VAL A 22 9.45 -9.74 4.02
CA VAL A 22 10.29 -9.52 5.21
C VAL A 22 9.80 -8.31 6.01
N ALA A 23 9.45 -7.21 5.36
CA ALA A 23 8.89 -6.03 6.02
C ALA A 23 7.59 -6.38 6.75
N ARG A 24 6.70 -7.16 6.11
CA ARG A 24 5.43 -7.61 6.69
C ARG A 24 5.66 -8.42 7.96
N ALA A 25 6.57 -9.40 7.90
CA ALA A 25 6.92 -10.24 9.04
C ALA A 25 7.54 -9.42 10.20
N GLN A 26 8.33 -8.39 9.88
CA GLN A 26 8.95 -7.50 10.87
C GLN A 26 8.00 -6.41 11.40
N GLY A 27 6.82 -6.21 10.80
CA GLY A 27 5.81 -5.26 11.27
C GLY A 27 6.01 -3.81 10.80
N PHE A 28 6.68 -3.59 9.68
CA PHE A 28 6.70 -2.30 8.98
C PHE A 28 6.31 -2.46 7.52
N ALA A 29 6.00 -1.36 6.84
CA ALA A 29 5.66 -1.37 5.43
C ALA A 29 6.62 -0.49 4.63
N LEU A 30 7.01 -0.98 3.44
CA LEU A 30 7.82 -0.23 2.49
C LEU A 30 6.94 0.42 1.40
N ALA A 31 7.31 1.63 1.01
CA ALA A 31 6.70 2.38 -0.07
C ALA A 31 7.77 2.84 -1.06
N VAL A 32 7.44 2.90 -2.35
CA VAL A 32 8.35 3.44 -3.36
C VAL A 32 8.52 4.94 -3.14
N ARG A 33 9.77 5.40 -3.02
CA ARG A 33 10.13 6.82 -2.94
C ARG A 33 10.52 7.35 -4.31
N THR A 34 11.40 6.64 -5.02
CA THR A 34 11.99 7.11 -6.27
C THR A 34 12.34 5.93 -7.15
N LYS A 35 12.17 6.10 -8.46
CA LYS A 35 12.65 5.18 -9.51
C LYS A 35 13.61 5.94 -10.41
N LYS A 36 14.69 5.30 -10.86
CA LYS A 36 15.68 5.85 -11.79
C LYS A 36 16.07 4.78 -12.84
N PRO A 37 16.44 5.15 -14.08
CA PRO A 37 16.43 6.52 -14.63
C PRO A 37 15.02 7.08 -14.88
N ASN A 38 14.06 6.23 -15.27
CA ASN A 38 12.67 6.63 -15.49
C ASN A 38 11.72 5.60 -14.82
N ALA A 39 10.40 5.85 -14.87
CA ALA A 39 9.40 4.99 -14.21
C ALA A 39 9.11 3.69 -14.98
N ALA A 40 9.34 3.68 -16.30
CA ALA A 40 9.04 2.56 -17.20
C ALA A 40 10.16 1.51 -17.21
N GLU A 41 11.42 1.96 -17.26
CA GLU A 41 12.65 1.17 -17.32
C GLU A 41 13.53 1.50 -16.11
N ALA A 42 12.96 1.35 -14.92
CA ALA A 42 13.72 1.58 -13.70
C ALA A 42 14.83 0.51 -13.59
N THR A 43 16.07 0.94 -13.39
CA THR A 43 17.22 0.08 -13.01
C THR A 43 17.59 0.25 -11.54
N TRP A 44 17.03 1.29 -10.90
CA TRP A 44 17.28 1.61 -9.51
C TRP A 44 16.00 2.13 -8.85
N VAL A 45 15.64 1.55 -7.72
CA VAL A 45 14.43 1.87 -6.98
C VAL A 45 14.76 2.07 -5.51
N LEU A 46 14.40 3.23 -4.99
CA LEU A 46 14.47 3.53 -3.58
C LEU A 46 13.13 3.28 -2.92
N LEU A 47 13.10 2.33 -2.00
CA LEU A 47 12.03 2.11 -1.06
C LEU A 47 12.33 2.89 0.24
N ARG A 48 11.26 3.39 0.86
CA ARG A 48 11.26 4.07 2.15
C ARG A 48 10.26 3.40 3.08
N CYS A 49 10.43 3.56 4.39
CA CYS A 49 9.36 3.26 5.33
C CYS A 49 8.08 4.07 5.02
N SER A 50 6.91 3.45 5.18
CA SER A 50 5.58 4.08 5.04
C SER A 50 5.39 5.28 5.98
N LYS A 51 5.91 5.19 7.20
CA LYS A 51 5.95 6.27 8.20
C LYS A 51 7.07 7.28 7.96
N GLY A 52 7.87 7.09 6.92
CA GLY A 52 9.02 7.94 6.60
C GLY A 52 8.70 9.33 6.08
N ARG A 53 7.42 9.64 5.79
CA ARG A 53 7.01 10.99 5.37
C ARG A 53 7.05 11.95 6.56
N VAL A 54 7.16 13.23 6.25
CA VAL A 54 6.92 14.31 7.20
C VAL A 54 5.59 14.91 6.76
N TYR A 55 4.68 15.06 7.72
CA TYR A 55 3.42 15.75 7.48
C TYR A 55 3.72 17.25 7.49
N HIS A 56 3.32 17.94 6.42
CA HIS A 56 3.32 19.40 6.38
C HIS A 56 1.86 19.83 6.44
N ASP A 57 1.51 20.59 7.47
CA ASP A 57 0.16 21.14 7.55
C ASP A 57 0.00 22.18 6.44
N GLN A 58 -1.01 21.98 5.61
CA GLN A 58 -1.41 22.91 4.55
C GLN A 58 -2.77 23.54 4.87
N GLY A 59 -3.24 23.39 6.11
CA GLY A 59 -4.44 24.05 6.60
C GLY A 59 -4.31 25.56 6.46
N ASP A 60 -5.41 26.19 6.06
CA ASP A 60 -5.52 27.64 6.08
C ASP A 60 -5.49 28.10 7.55
N GLU A 61 -4.45 28.84 7.91
CA GLU A 61 -4.29 29.37 9.27
C GLU A 61 -5.43 30.33 9.64
N SER A 62 -6.14 30.89 8.66
CA SER A 62 -7.32 31.75 8.89
C SER A 62 -8.61 30.97 9.15
N ALA A 63 -8.63 29.65 8.92
CA ALA A 63 -9.82 28.84 9.15
C ALA A 63 -10.04 28.56 10.64
N HIS A 64 -11.27 28.82 11.09
CA HIS A 64 -11.73 28.56 12.46
C HIS A 64 -11.45 27.11 12.89
N GLU A 65 -10.98 26.92 14.13
CA GLU A 65 -10.50 25.64 14.68
C GLU A 65 -11.52 24.49 14.50
N SER A 66 -12.82 24.78 14.60
CA SER A 66 -13.90 23.80 14.40
C SER A 66 -13.99 23.21 12.99
N ARG A 67 -13.40 23.88 11.98
CA ARG A 67 -13.32 23.40 10.60
C ARG A 67 -12.00 22.68 10.30
N ARG A 68 -11.02 22.76 11.21
CA ARG A 68 -9.73 22.07 11.05
C ARG A 68 -9.87 20.60 11.38
N ARG A 69 -9.33 19.73 10.52
CA ARG A 69 -9.39 18.28 10.72
C ARG A 69 -8.40 17.87 11.81
N LYS A 70 -8.91 17.49 12.99
CA LYS A 70 -8.09 16.97 14.11
C LYS A 70 -7.71 15.51 13.88
N THR A 71 -6.77 15.25 12.96
CA THR A 71 -6.22 13.89 12.73
C THR A 71 -4.74 13.86 13.09
N SER A 72 -4.35 12.97 14.00
CA SER A 72 -2.93 12.69 14.27
C SER A 72 -2.32 11.95 13.08
N THR A 73 -1.23 12.48 12.53
CA THR A 73 -0.48 11.79 11.48
C THR A 73 0.28 10.59 12.05
N GLN A 74 0.30 9.49 11.31
CA GLN A 74 1.14 8.32 11.63
C GLN A 74 2.56 8.45 11.04
N MET A 75 2.87 9.60 10.44
CA MET A 75 4.15 9.91 9.80
C MET A 75 5.16 10.37 10.85
N THR A 76 6.27 9.65 11.00
CA THR A 76 7.32 9.91 12.00
C THR A 76 8.62 10.43 11.40
N GLY A 77 8.68 10.69 10.09
CA GLY A 77 9.91 11.07 9.41
C GLY A 77 10.98 9.97 9.39
N CYS A 78 10.60 8.70 9.59
CA CYS A 78 11.51 7.56 9.58
C CYS A 78 12.52 7.57 8.40
N GLY A 79 13.81 7.50 8.73
CA GLY A 79 14.93 7.54 7.80
C GLY A 79 15.30 6.20 7.15
N TYR A 80 14.62 5.10 7.52
CA TYR A 80 14.90 3.76 7.00
C TYR A 80 14.58 3.64 5.51
N ARG A 81 15.54 3.11 4.74
CA ARG A 81 15.46 2.97 3.29
C ARG A 81 16.01 1.62 2.83
N VAL A 82 15.48 1.16 1.71
CA VAL A 82 15.97 -0.03 1.00
C VAL A 82 16.14 0.34 -0.46
N ILE A 83 17.27 -0.02 -1.03
CA ILE A 83 17.61 0.20 -2.43
C ILE A 83 17.51 -1.14 -3.13
N ILE A 84 16.78 -1.17 -4.23
CA ILE A 84 16.74 -2.29 -5.16
C ILE A 84 17.38 -1.80 -6.45
N LYS A 85 18.51 -2.38 -6.86
CA LYS A 85 19.26 -1.95 -8.04
C LYS A 85 19.60 -3.14 -8.93
N ARG A 86 19.69 -2.90 -10.22
CA ARG A 86 20.19 -3.87 -11.19
C ARG A 86 21.71 -3.88 -11.19
N ASP A 87 22.30 -5.07 -11.11
CA ASP A 87 23.75 -5.27 -11.20
C ASP A 87 24.20 -5.36 -12.69
N PRO A 88 25.51 -5.34 -12.95
CA PRO A 88 26.05 -5.49 -14.30
C PRO A 88 25.74 -6.86 -14.93
N ASP A 89 25.57 -7.91 -14.12
CA ASP A 89 25.20 -9.26 -14.54
C ASP A 89 23.69 -9.37 -14.91
N GLY A 90 22.94 -8.27 -14.78
CA GLY A 90 21.53 -8.17 -15.11
C GLY A 90 20.56 -8.55 -13.98
N HIS A 91 21.06 -8.96 -12.81
CA HIS A 91 20.27 -9.37 -11.65
C HIS A 91 19.87 -8.18 -10.79
N TRP A 92 18.84 -8.37 -9.97
CA TRP A 92 18.38 -7.40 -9.00
C TRP A 92 18.94 -7.72 -7.62
N VAL A 93 19.58 -6.73 -7.00
CA VAL A 93 20.17 -6.83 -5.67
C VAL A 93 19.54 -5.82 -4.71
N VAL A 94 19.41 -6.23 -3.46
CA VAL A 94 18.81 -5.44 -2.38
C VAL A 94 19.92 -4.91 -1.47
N THR A 95 19.83 -3.64 -1.09
CA THR A 95 20.77 -3.02 -0.16
C THR A 95 20.02 -2.15 0.84
N VAL A 96 20.32 -2.28 2.13
CA VAL A 96 19.74 -1.41 3.16
C VAL A 96 20.53 -0.11 3.21
N SER A 97 19.82 1.02 3.38
CA SER A 97 20.41 2.35 3.44
C SER A 97 19.64 3.24 4.44
N GLY A 98 20.25 4.33 4.87
CA GLY A 98 19.63 5.28 5.80
C GLY A 98 19.81 4.89 7.26
N THR A 99 18.91 5.37 8.12
CA THR A 99 18.98 5.18 9.57
C THR A 99 18.04 4.05 10.02
N PRO A 100 18.26 3.47 11.21
CA PRO A 100 17.31 2.56 11.83
C PRO A 100 15.90 3.18 11.96
N HIS A 101 14.90 2.31 12.16
CA HIS A 101 13.54 2.75 12.43
C HIS A 101 13.47 3.59 13.71
N ASN A 102 12.68 4.67 13.68
CA ASN A 102 12.47 5.58 14.82
C ASN A 102 11.06 5.44 15.42
N HIS A 103 10.39 4.32 15.14
CA HIS A 103 9.03 4.05 15.56
C HIS A 103 8.88 2.56 15.83
N GLU A 104 7.89 2.22 16.65
CA GLU A 104 7.53 0.82 16.91
C GLU A 104 6.96 0.15 15.68
N PHE A 105 7.19 -1.16 15.61
CA PHE A 105 6.58 -2.03 14.61
C PHE A 105 5.13 -2.34 15.01
N ALA A 106 4.28 -2.42 14.01
CA ALA A 106 2.86 -2.66 14.17
C ALA A 106 2.43 -3.83 13.29
N ALA A 107 1.36 -4.52 13.70
CA ALA A 107 0.80 -5.62 12.92
C ALA A 107 0.53 -5.21 11.47
N ALA A 108 0.61 -6.16 10.54
CA ALA A 108 0.36 -5.91 9.12
C ALA A 108 -1.00 -5.22 8.90
N THR A 109 -2.01 -5.64 9.66
CA THR A 109 -3.35 -5.04 9.70
C THR A 109 -3.39 -3.58 10.13
N ALA A 110 -2.32 -2.98 10.65
CA ALA A 110 -2.24 -1.56 10.98
C ALA A 110 -1.85 -0.70 9.76
N HIS A 111 -1.17 -1.29 8.77
CA HIS A 111 -0.62 -0.57 7.63
C HIS A 111 -1.59 -0.57 6.45
N ASN A 112 -1.84 0.62 5.89
CA ASN A 112 -2.76 0.78 4.75
C ASN A 112 -2.38 -0.05 3.52
N LYS A 113 -1.07 -0.30 3.31
CA LYS A 113 -0.57 -1.12 2.22
C LYS A 113 -1.12 -2.55 2.29
N TYR A 114 -0.91 -3.22 3.41
CA TYR A 114 -1.33 -4.60 3.60
C TYR A 114 -2.85 -4.74 3.63
N ARG A 115 -3.55 -3.77 4.22
CA ARG A 115 -5.02 -3.74 4.13
C ARG A 115 -5.50 -3.61 2.67
N ALA A 116 -4.80 -2.83 1.84
CA ALA A 116 -5.17 -2.69 0.43
C ALA A 116 -4.93 -3.98 -0.36
N GLU A 117 -3.84 -4.71 -0.09
CA GLU A 117 -3.58 -6.02 -0.69
C GLU A 117 -4.68 -7.03 -0.36
N VAL A 118 -5.14 -7.06 0.91
CA VAL A 118 -6.25 -7.94 1.31
C VAL A 118 -7.54 -7.53 0.59
N ILE A 119 -7.84 -6.24 0.49
CA ILE A 119 -9.01 -5.76 -0.27
C ILE A 119 -8.92 -6.14 -1.76
N ASP A 120 -7.73 -6.10 -2.34
CA ASP A 120 -7.52 -6.48 -3.75
C ASP A 120 -7.75 -7.98 -3.96
N LYS A 121 -7.29 -8.83 -3.03
CA LYS A 121 -7.56 -10.28 -3.02
C LYS A 121 -9.05 -10.60 -3.01
N TYR A 122 -9.86 -9.87 -2.25
CA TYR A 122 -11.32 -10.06 -2.15
C TYR A 122 -12.12 -9.13 -3.08
N ARG A 123 -11.46 -8.45 -4.01
CA ARG A 123 -12.08 -7.39 -4.81
C ARG A 123 -13.27 -7.90 -5.62
N ASP A 124 -13.11 -9.02 -6.30
CA ASP A 124 -14.14 -9.53 -7.20
C ASP A 124 -15.36 -10.05 -6.42
N GLU A 125 -15.13 -10.69 -5.27
CA GLU A 125 -16.20 -11.07 -4.34
C GLU A 125 -16.95 -9.85 -3.79
N ILE A 126 -16.23 -8.80 -3.37
CA ILE A 126 -16.83 -7.54 -2.91
C ILE A 126 -17.72 -6.93 -4.00
N ILE A 127 -17.26 -6.93 -5.25
CA ILE A 127 -18.01 -6.39 -6.39
C ILE A 127 -19.24 -7.25 -6.67
N GLN A 128 -19.11 -8.58 -6.64
CA GLN A 128 -20.20 -9.50 -6.86
C GLN A 128 -21.30 -9.31 -5.80
N LEU A 129 -20.95 -9.33 -4.51
CA LEU A 129 -21.91 -9.09 -3.43
C LEU A 129 -22.58 -7.72 -3.54
N TYR A 130 -21.85 -6.71 -4.00
CA TYR A 130 -22.42 -5.39 -4.26
C TYR A 130 -23.42 -5.40 -5.43
N GLN A 131 -23.13 -6.12 -6.52
CA GLN A 131 -24.03 -6.30 -7.66
C GLN A 131 -25.30 -7.07 -7.28
N GLU A 132 -25.20 -8.00 -6.34
CA GLU A 132 -26.33 -8.72 -5.73
C GLU A 132 -27.15 -7.84 -4.75
N GLY A 133 -26.75 -6.58 -4.54
CA GLY A 133 -27.47 -5.63 -3.69
C GLY A 133 -27.12 -5.70 -2.20
N VAL A 134 -26.09 -6.45 -1.82
CA VAL A 134 -25.66 -6.56 -0.42
C VAL A 134 -25.05 -5.24 0.06
N ARG A 135 -25.50 -4.75 1.21
CA ARG A 135 -25.01 -3.50 1.79
C ARG A 135 -23.54 -3.64 2.25
N PRO A 136 -22.67 -2.62 2.08
CA PRO A 136 -21.24 -2.71 2.42
C PRO A 136 -20.92 -3.14 3.86
N VAL A 137 -21.79 -2.81 4.82
CA VAL A 137 -21.65 -3.23 6.23
C VAL A 137 -21.83 -4.74 6.38
N LEU A 138 -22.75 -5.33 5.62
CA LEU A 138 -22.98 -6.78 5.60
C LEU A 138 -21.85 -7.50 4.86
N ILE A 139 -21.35 -6.93 3.75
CA ILE A 139 -20.15 -7.45 3.07
C ILE A 139 -18.96 -7.49 4.04
N ALA A 140 -18.74 -6.42 4.82
CA ALA A 140 -17.69 -6.41 5.85
C ALA A 140 -17.86 -7.54 6.88
N SER A 141 -19.11 -7.75 7.30
CA SER A 141 -19.44 -8.78 8.29
C SER A 141 -19.24 -10.19 7.74
N GLN A 142 -19.58 -10.41 6.46
CA GLN A 142 -19.34 -11.68 5.76
C GLN A 142 -17.85 -11.97 5.61
N LEU A 143 -17.05 -10.99 5.15
CA LEU A 143 -15.60 -11.15 5.05
C LEU A 143 -14.98 -11.46 6.41
N ARG A 144 -15.41 -10.79 7.49
CA ARG A 144 -14.93 -11.06 8.86
C ARG A 144 -15.22 -12.47 9.35
N ARG A 145 -16.20 -13.20 8.79
CA ARG A 145 -16.41 -14.62 9.15
C ARG A 145 -15.27 -15.51 8.66
N ARG A 146 -14.54 -15.10 7.63
CA ARG A 146 -13.37 -15.81 7.07
C ARG A 146 -12.06 -15.52 7.81
N VAL A 147 -12.10 -14.83 8.95
CA VAL A 147 -10.92 -14.55 9.78
C VAL A 147 -10.16 -15.82 10.18
N LYS A 148 -10.85 -16.97 10.27
CA LYS A 148 -10.20 -18.26 10.52
C LYS A 148 -9.26 -18.72 9.40
N GLU A 149 -9.54 -18.31 8.17
CA GLU A 149 -8.76 -18.67 6.97
C GLU A 149 -7.71 -17.62 6.64
N ASP A 150 -8.03 -16.34 6.88
CA ASP A 150 -7.15 -15.21 6.62
C ASP A 150 -7.20 -14.20 7.79
N PRO A 151 -6.18 -14.20 8.68
CA PRO A 151 -6.18 -13.36 9.88
C PRO A 151 -6.07 -11.86 9.54
N ASP A 152 -5.63 -11.50 8.33
CA ASP A 152 -5.49 -10.11 7.93
C ASP A 152 -6.84 -9.43 7.60
N VAL A 153 -7.90 -10.23 7.44
CA VAL A 153 -9.27 -9.74 7.20
C VAL A 153 -9.85 -9.01 8.42
N VAL A 154 -9.34 -9.26 9.63
CA VAL A 154 -9.76 -8.56 10.87
C VAL A 154 -9.60 -7.04 10.72
N GLY A 155 -8.57 -6.60 10.00
CA GLY A 155 -8.27 -5.18 9.80
C GLY A 155 -9.20 -4.47 8.81
N ILE A 156 -10.14 -5.18 8.16
CA ILE A 156 -11.02 -4.61 7.15
C ILE A 156 -12.21 -3.89 7.79
N THR A 157 -12.40 -2.65 7.37
CA THR A 157 -13.53 -1.79 7.76
C THR A 157 -14.52 -1.63 6.62
N HIS A 158 -15.79 -1.39 6.95
CA HIS A 158 -16.84 -1.10 5.95
C HIS A 158 -16.47 0.11 5.06
N GLN A 159 -15.71 1.07 5.61
CA GLN A 159 -15.26 2.25 4.88
C GLN A 159 -14.26 1.90 3.77
N GLN A 160 -13.44 0.86 3.95
CA GLN A 160 -12.53 0.38 2.90
C GLN A 160 -13.29 -0.32 1.77
N ILE A 161 -14.31 -1.11 2.13
CA ILE A 161 -15.21 -1.74 1.15
C ILE A 161 -15.95 -0.67 0.34
N ARG A 162 -16.48 0.36 1.01
CA ARG A 162 -17.10 1.51 0.34
C ARG A 162 -16.15 2.20 -0.64
N ASN A 163 -14.88 2.39 -0.23
CA ASN A 163 -13.86 2.98 -1.10
C ASN A 163 -13.53 2.09 -2.30
N ALA A 164 -13.46 0.76 -2.11
CA ALA A 164 -13.22 -0.20 -3.19
C ALA A 164 -14.35 -0.18 -4.23
N ILE A 165 -15.60 -0.20 -3.77
CA ILE A 165 -16.79 -0.09 -4.63
C ILE A 165 -16.80 1.25 -5.38
N ALA A 166 -16.57 2.36 -4.67
CA ALA A 166 -16.53 3.68 -5.29
C ALA A 166 -15.46 3.75 -6.40
N ARG A 167 -14.26 3.19 -6.15
CA ARG A 167 -13.18 3.11 -7.14
C ARG A 167 -13.59 2.27 -8.36
N HIS A 168 -14.26 1.13 -8.14
CA HIS A 168 -14.79 0.31 -9.23
C HIS A 168 -15.79 1.10 -10.09
N CYS A 169 -16.79 1.74 -9.48
CA CYS A 169 -17.78 2.56 -10.18
C CYS A 169 -17.16 3.73 -10.97
N GLN A 170 -16.12 4.37 -10.42
CA GLN A 170 -15.38 5.43 -11.13
C GLN A 170 -14.62 4.89 -12.35
N LEU A 171 -14.01 3.71 -12.25
CA LEU A 171 -13.31 3.10 -13.38
C LEU A 171 -14.29 2.64 -14.48
N THR A 172 -15.43 2.05 -14.11
CA THR A 172 -16.45 1.62 -15.09
C THR A 172 -17.10 2.80 -15.80
N SER A 173 -17.40 3.89 -15.08
CA SER A 173 -17.92 5.12 -15.68
C SER A 173 -16.91 5.80 -16.61
N LYS A 174 -15.63 5.87 -16.22
CA LYS A 174 -14.55 6.38 -17.10
C LYS A 174 -14.38 5.52 -18.35
N ALA A 175 -14.37 4.20 -18.22
CA ALA A 175 -14.28 3.28 -19.35
C ALA A 175 -15.46 3.43 -20.33
N ARG A 176 -16.68 3.67 -19.80
CA ARG A 176 -17.86 3.99 -20.63
C ARG A 176 -17.73 5.33 -21.35
N ARG A 177 -17.07 6.33 -20.74
CA ARG A 177 -16.87 7.66 -21.34
C ARG A 177 -15.85 7.63 -22.48
N VAL A 178 -14.72 6.94 -22.29
CA VAL A 178 -13.69 6.77 -23.34
C VAL A 178 -14.23 6.04 -24.57
N LYS A 179 -15.13 5.07 -24.38
CA LYS A 179 -15.79 4.36 -25.49
C LYS A 179 -16.82 5.19 -26.26
N ARG A 180 -17.18 6.38 -25.79
CA ARG A 180 -18.25 7.24 -26.36
C ARG A 180 -17.70 8.47 -27.11
N GLU A 181 -16.40 8.70 -27.14
CA GLU A 181 -15.80 9.75 -27.98
C GLU A 181 -15.56 9.18 -29.39
N PRO A 182 -16.33 9.57 -30.42
CA PRO A 182 -16.02 9.22 -31.79
C PRO A 182 -14.79 10.02 -32.25
N SER A 183 -13.91 9.34 -32.99
CA SER A 183 -12.76 9.91 -33.66
C SER A 183 -13.14 10.72 -34.90
#